data_AF-A0A7H8T3R9-F1
#
_entry.id   AF-A0A7H8T3R9-F1
#
_cell.length_a   1.000
_cell.length_b   1.000
_cell.length_c   1.000
_cell.angle_alpha   90.00
_cell.angle_beta   90.00
_cell.angle_gamma   90.00
#
_symmetry.space_group_name_H-M   'P 1'
#
loop_
_entity.id
_entity.type
_entity.pdbx_description
1 polymer ?
#
loop_
_entity_poly.entity_id
_entity_poly.type
_entity_poly.pdbx_seq_one_letter_code
_entity_poly.pdbx_strand_id
1 'polypeptide(L)'
;MGGASPGNWAAQSPDQGLRRTFGTPDQGRDILKVISLRAKTAAGAFAVTVAALLSTATPAQAATYNVTDNCDVPWIACSYGDLWLFYNSKEIAVQDGYYKSAYATFYANVDDHWGTSQYQGSTLTTYRYVFGSGGNGNGQYMKNNAASVQNCAPNDNYRVYYSSGFGGTSQYFAKNGPYGDCNITNLISALKNNNASSHFA
;
A
#
# COMPACT_ATOMS: atom_id res chain seq x y z
N MET A 1 61.62 14.54 18.01
CA MET A 1 61.85 14.43 19.47
C MET A 1 60.49 14.37 20.14
N GLY A 2 60.22 13.32 20.91
CA GLY A 2 58.96 13.03 21.64
C GLY A 2 57.87 12.38 20.77
N GLY A 3 57.48 11.11 20.87
CA GLY A 3 57.76 10.06 21.86
C GLY A 3 56.61 9.89 22.86
N ALA A 4 55.62 9.04 22.55
CA ALA A 4 54.96 8.10 23.47
C ALA A 4 53.84 7.30 22.76
N SER A 5 53.78 6.02 23.10
CA SER A 5 53.14 4.87 22.43
C SER A 5 51.63 4.67 22.67
N PRO A 6 50.99 3.79 21.87
CA PRO A 6 49.59 3.37 22.00
C PRO A 6 49.40 2.27 23.07
N GLY A 7 48.25 2.31 23.76
CA GLY A 7 47.84 1.29 24.72
C GLY A 7 47.10 0.12 24.05
N ASN A 8 47.78 -1.02 24.00
CA ASN A 8 47.22 -2.37 23.82
C ASN A 8 46.67 -2.89 25.15
N TRP A 9 45.53 -3.57 25.14
CA TRP A 9 45.26 -4.66 26.10
C TRP A 9 44.76 -5.88 25.34
N ALA A 10 45.50 -6.96 25.53
CA ALA A 10 45.39 -8.24 24.86
C ALA A 10 44.42 -9.20 25.57
N ALA A 11 44.12 -10.26 24.83
CA ALA A 11 43.27 -11.41 25.11
C ALA A 11 43.52 -12.17 26.42
N GLN A 12 42.50 -12.93 26.86
CA GLN A 12 42.66 -14.20 27.57
C GLN A 12 41.43 -15.12 27.40
N SER A 13 41.68 -16.26 26.75
CA SER A 13 41.05 -17.59 26.90
C SER A 13 42.28 -18.54 27.08
N PRO A 14 42.26 -19.76 27.69
CA PRO A 14 41.14 -20.72 27.80
C PRO A 14 41.12 -21.61 29.09
N ASP A 15 40.15 -22.54 29.12
CA ASP A 15 40.24 -23.95 29.56
C ASP A 15 40.04 -24.38 31.04
N GLN A 16 39.65 -25.66 31.16
CA GLN A 16 39.47 -26.57 32.32
C GLN A 16 38.07 -26.50 33.00
N GLY A 17 37.21 -27.54 33.04
CA GLY A 17 37.31 -28.96 32.72
C GLY A 17 36.76 -29.82 33.88
N LEU A 18 35.63 -30.55 33.69
CA LEU A 18 35.30 -31.88 34.26
C LEU A 18 33.86 -32.28 33.85
N ARG A 19 33.66 -33.12 32.82
CA ARG A 19 33.50 -34.60 32.81
C ARG A 19 32.27 -35.19 33.54
N ARG A 20 31.40 -35.76 32.69
CA ARG A 20 30.62 -37.04 32.78
C ARG A 20 29.50 -37.07 33.86
N THR A 21 28.30 -37.58 33.59
CA THR A 21 28.03 -38.99 33.26
C THR A 21 26.57 -39.18 32.77
N PHE A 22 26.35 -40.20 31.95
CA PHE A 22 25.08 -40.78 31.51
C PHE A 22 24.14 -41.16 32.68
N GLY A 23 22.82 -41.04 32.47
CA GLY A 23 21.81 -41.62 33.38
C GLY A 23 20.37 -41.34 32.91
N THR A 24 19.61 -42.41 32.72
CA THR A 24 18.24 -42.55 32.20
C THR A 24 17.13 -41.82 32.96
N PRO A 25 15.96 -41.57 32.32
CA PRO A 25 14.77 -41.05 32.99
C PRO A 25 13.98 -42.19 33.60
N ASP A 26 13.76 -42.17 34.91
CA ASP A 26 12.73 -43.02 35.51
C ASP A 26 12.19 -42.46 36.83
N GLN A 27 10.87 -42.64 36.98
CA GLN A 27 10.05 -42.59 38.18
C GLN A 27 9.39 -41.27 38.62
N GLY A 28 8.05 -41.34 38.61
CA GLY A 28 7.16 -40.48 39.39
C GLY A 28 5.76 -40.35 38.79
N ARG A 29 5.14 -41.45 38.36
CA ARG A 29 3.93 -42.04 38.95
C ARG A 29 2.62 -41.26 38.75
N ASP A 30 1.70 -41.96 38.05
CA ASP A 30 0.25 -42.00 38.25
C ASP A 30 -0.48 -40.68 37.99
N ILE A 31 -1.40 -40.54 37.03
CA ILE A 31 -2.69 -41.25 36.93
C ILE A 31 -3.13 -41.29 35.45
N LEU A 32 -3.06 -42.45 34.79
CA LEU A 32 -3.78 -42.71 33.54
C LEU A 32 -4.57 -44.02 33.73
N LYS A 33 -5.80 -43.89 34.23
CA LYS A 33 -6.76 -44.99 34.21
C LYS A 33 -7.39 -45.08 32.82
N VAL A 34 -6.97 -46.15 32.14
CA VAL A 34 -7.62 -46.84 31.04
C VAL A 34 -9.15 -46.86 31.23
N ILE A 35 -9.88 -46.32 30.27
CA ILE A 35 -11.26 -46.74 30.00
C ILE A 35 -11.29 -47.24 28.56
N SER A 36 -11.07 -48.53 28.40
CA SER A 36 -11.46 -49.26 27.20
C SER A 36 -12.97 -49.49 27.26
N LEU A 37 -13.73 -48.89 26.35
CA LEU A 37 -15.05 -49.41 25.99
C LEU A 37 -15.02 -49.90 24.54
N ARG A 38 -14.94 -51.22 24.41
CA ARG A 38 -15.54 -51.93 23.27
C ARG A 38 -17.04 -52.02 23.57
N ALA A 39 -17.87 -51.35 22.79
CA ALA A 39 -19.30 -51.59 22.77
C ALA A 39 -19.74 -51.87 21.33
N LYS A 40 -20.59 -52.89 21.21
CA LYS A 40 -20.92 -53.64 20.00
C LYS A 40 -21.84 -52.84 19.08
N THR A 41 -21.80 -53.19 17.81
CA THR A 41 -22.81 -52.88 16.80
C THR A 41 -24.23 -53.15 17.31
N ALA A 42 -25.07 -52.12 17.26
CA ALA A 42 -26.52 -52.26 17.30
C ALA A 42 -27.10 -51.35 16.21
N ALA A 43 -27.76 -51.97 15.23
CA ALA A 43 -28.62 -51.30 14.27
C ALA A 43 -29.81 -50.67 15.01
N GLY A 44 -30.09 -49.41 14.73
CA GLY A 44 -31.21 -48.68 15.33
C GLY A 44 -31.34 -47.31 14.68
N ALA A 45 -32.31 -47.20 13.78
CA ALA A 45 -32.66 -45.96 13.10
C ALA A 45 -33.12 -44.90 14.11
N PHE A 46 -32.43 -43.77 14.16
CA PHE A 46 -33.00 -42.48 14.53
C PHE A 46 -32.48 -41.44 13.55
N ALA A 47 -33.36 -41.02 12.66
CA ALA A 47 -33.19 -39.83 11.84
C ALA A 47 -33.05 -38.61 12.76
N VAL A 48 -31.92 -37.92 12.68
CA VAL A 48 -31.80 -36.54 13.14
C VAL A 48 -31.31 -35.72 11.95
N THR A 49 -32.28 -35.17 11.24
CA THR A 49 -32.16 -34.12 10.23
C THR A 49 -31.56 -32.86 10.83
N VAL A 50 -30.26 -32.62 10.69
CA VAL A 50 -29.68 -31.26 10.68
C VAL A 50 -28.38 -31.26 9.86
N ALA A 51 -28.49 -31.24 8.53
CA ALA A 51 -27.34 -30.97 7.66
C ALA A 51 -27.80 -30.20 6.41
N ALA A 52 -28.45 -29.05 6.61
CA ALA A 52 -28.77 -28.14 5.52
C ALA A 52 -28.88 -26.68 6.02
N LEU A 53 -27.87 -26.22 6.73
CA LEU A 53 -27.52 -24.79 6.76
C LEU A 53 -26.18 -24.64 6.04
N LEU A 54 -26.11 -25.17 4.81
CA LEU A 54 -25.17 -24.64 3.84
C LEU A 54 -25.69 -23.25 3.51
N SER A 55 -25.24 -22.30 4.32
CA SER A 55 -25.42 -20.87 4.10
C SER A 55 -25.13 -20.63 2.63
N THR A 56 -26.15 -20.23 1.88
CA THR A 56 -25.96 -19.61 0.57
C THR A 56 -25.29 -18.27 0.83
N ALA A 57 -24.00 -18.31 1.17
CA ALA A 57 -23.15 -17.13 1.18
C ALA A 57 -23.12 -16.70 -0.28
N THR A 58 -23.97 -15.74 -0.62
CA THR A 58 -23.85 -15.04 -1.88
C THR A 58 -22.42 -14.49 -1.92
N PRO A 59 -21.67 -14.71 -3.02
CA PRO A 59 -20.34 -14.15 -3.13
C PRO A 59 -20.45 -12.65 -2.88
N ALA A 60 -19.62 -12.13 -1.97
CA ALA A 60 -19.55 -10.70 -1.72
C ALA A 60 -19.28 -10.01 -3.07
N GLN A 61 -20.26 -9.26 -3.54
CA GLN A 61 -20.13 -8.56 -4.81
C GLN A 61 -19.12 -7.44 -4.60
N ALA A 62 -18.09 -7.41 -5.44
CA ALA A 62 -17.12 -6.33 -5.50
C ALA A 62 -17.28 -5.65 -6.86
N ALA A 63 -17.62 -4.35 -6.85
CA ALA A 63 -17.64 -3.54 -8.05
C ALA A 63 -16.32 -2.76 -8.14
N THR A 64 -15.68 -2.77 -9.31
CA THR A 64 -14.46 -1.98 -9.54
C THR A 64 -14.67 -1.08 -10.75
N TYR A 65 -14.34 0.20 -10.58
CA TYR A 65 -14.41 1.23 -11.59
C TYR A 65 -13.04 1.88 -11.75
N ASN A 66 -12.66 2.25 -12.97
CA ASN A 66 -11.48 3.05 -13.22
C ASN A 66 -11.92 4.50 -13.41
N VAL A 67 -11.22 5.41 -12.74
CA VAL A 67 -11.46 6.86 -12.80
C VAL A 67 -10.16 7.59 -12.99
N THR A 68 -10.23 8.72 -13.69
CA THR A 68 -9.07 9.56 -13.98
C THR A 68 -8.99 10.76 -13.05
N ASP A 69 -10.07 10.99 -12.32
CA ASP A 69 -10.30 12.10 -11.42
C ASP A 69 -10.83 11.55 -10.08
N ASN A 70 -10.35 12.07 -8.95
CA ASN A 70 -10.89 11.70 -7.65
C ASN A 70 -12.32 12.24 -7.40
N CYS A 71 -12.79 13.21 -8.18
CA CYS A 71 -14.17 13.71 -8.15
C CYS A 71 -15.19 12.77 -8.78
N ASP A 72 -14.75 11.81 -9.59
CA ASP A 72 -15.63 10.75 -10.11
C ASP A 72 -15.97 9.71 -9.04
N VAL A 73 -15.34 9.79 -7.86
CA VAL A 73 -15.66 8.94 -6.72
C VAL A 73 -16.81 9.55 -5.91
N PRO A 74 -17.97 8.87 -5.77
CA PRO A 74 -19.18 9.47 -5.21
C PRO A 74 -19.09 9.98 -3.76
N TRP A 75 -18.12 9.49 -2.99
CA TRP A 75 -17.93 9.84 -1.58
C TRP A 75 -16.75 10.78 -1.32
N ILE A 76 -16.03 11.19 -2.36
CA ILE A 76 -14.97 12.18 -2.24
C ILE A 76 -15.56 13.56 -2.49
N ALA A 77 -15.43 14.45 -1.51
CA ALA A 77 -15.73 15.85 -1.69
C ALA A 77 -14.49 16.56 -2.27
N CYS A 78 -14.59 16.98 -3.53
CA CYS A 78 -13.54 17.76 -4.18
C CYS A 78 -13.55 19.22 -3.73
N SER A 79 -12.37 19.81 -3.66
CA SER A 79 -12.17 21.24 -3.42
C SER A 79 -11.55 21.92 -4.65
N TYR A 80 -10.91 23.08 -4.47
CA TYR A 80 -10.23 23.84 -5.52
C TYR A 80 -8.81 23.33 -5.84
N GLY A 81 -8.46 22.12 -5.39
CA GLY A 81 -7.22 21.47 -5.82
C GLY A 81 -7.17 21.30 -7.34
N ASP A 82 -5.99 21.18 -7.94
CA ASP A 82 -5.86 20.95 -9.38
C ASP A 82 -4.48 20.34 -9.68
N LEU A 83 -4.20 19.19 -9.05
CA LEU A 83 -2.94 18.48 -9.19
C LEU A 83 -3.02 17.46 -10.31
N TRP A 84 -2.19 17.61 -11.34
CA TRP A 84 -2.15 16.74 -12.50
C TRP A 84 -0.88 15.90 -12.44
N LEU A 85 -1.00 14.57 -12.47
CA LEU A 85 0.14 13.66 -12.54
C LEU A 85 0.17 13.01 -13.92
N PHE A 86 1.30 13.13 -14.59
CA PHE A 86 1.50 12.60 -15.93
C PHE A 86 2.29 11.30 -15.90
N TYR A 87 1.89 10.36 -16.75
CA TYR A 87 2.59 9.10 -16.96
C TYR A 87 4.04 9.30 -17.45
N ASN A 88 4.29 10.31 -18.29
CA ASN A 88 5.63 10.61 -18.80
C ASN A 88 6.33 11.76 -18.07
N SER A 89 7.64 11.87 -18.34
CA SER A 89 8.46 13.01 -17.89
C SER A 89 8.03 14.27 -18.63
N LYS A 90 8.28 15.45 -18.06
CA LYS A 90 7.78 16.74 -18.56
C LYS A 90 8.12 16.99 -20.03
N GLU A 91 9.28 16.51 -20.48
CA GLU A 91 9.80 16.66 -21.85
C GLU A 91 8.94 15.90 -22.89
N ILE A 92 8.18 14.91 -22.43
CA ILE A 92 7.25 14.12 -23.25
C ILE A 92 5.81 14.48 -22.92
N ALA A 93 5.52 14.82 -21.65
CA ALA A 93 4.17 15.11 -21.20
C ALA A 93 3.53 16.27 -21.96
N VAL A 94 4.29 17.33 -22.21
CA VAL A 94 3.88 18.50 -23.01
C VAL A 94 4.87 18.69 -24.14
N GLN A 95 4.38 18.67 -25.38
CA GLN A 95 5.18 18.95 -26.58
C GLN A 95 4.42 19.91 -27.47
N ASP A 96 5.09 20.97 -27.92
CA ASP A 96 4.53 22.02 -28.77
C ASP A 96 3.25 22.66 -28.22
N GLY A 97 3.14 22.76 -26.90
CA GLY A 97 1.96 23.30 -26.21
C GLY A 97 0.79 22.31 -26.07
N TYR A 98 0.95 21.06 -26.48
CA TYR A 98 -0.08 20.02 -26.38
C TYR A 98 0.32 18.93 -25.39
N TYR A 99 -0.66 18.47 -24.60
CA TYR A 99 -0.50 17.27 -23.78
C TYR A 99 -0.38 16.03 -24.68
N LYS A 100 0.73 15.29 -24.57
CA LYS A 100 0.96 14.01 -25.27
C LYS A 100 0.91 12.81 -24.33
N SER A 101 1.15 13.04 -23.03
CA SER A 101 1.03 12.02 -21.99
C SER A 101 -0.41 11.96 -21.49
N ALA A 102 -0.83 10.76 -21.12
CA ALA A 102 -1.99 10.58 -20.28
C ALA A 102 -1.73 11.16 -18.88
N TYR A 103 -2.78 11.63 -18.21
CA TYR A 103 -2.71 12.20 -16.87
C TYR A 103 -3.90 11.80 -16.00
N ALA A 104 -3.72 11.86 -14.69
CA ALA A 104 -4.78 11.77 -13.69
C ALA A 104 -4.83 13.08 -12.89
N THR A 105 -6.02 13.50 -12.49
CA THR A 105 -6.23 14.78 -11.80
C THR A 105 -6.75 14.56 -10.39
N PHE A 106 -6.24 15.33 -9.44
CA PHE A 106 -6.64 15.27 -8.05
C PHE A 106 -7.00 16.66 -7.50
N TYR A 107 -8.22 16.77 -6.98
CA TYR A 107 -8.81 17.99 -6.44
C TYR A 107 -8.92 17.98 -4.89
N ALA A 108 -8.34 16.96 -4.25
CA ALA A 108 -8.33 16.80 -2.80
C ALA A 108 -7.08 16.03 -2.35
N ASN A 109 -6.98 15.78 -1.05
CA ASN A 109 -6.00 14.82 -0.52
C ASN A 109 -6.35 13.41 -1.00
N VAL A 110 -5.34 12.67 -1.45
CA VAL A 110 -5.46 11.29 -1.89
C VAL A 110 -4.42 10.46 -1.14
N ASP A 111 -4.88 9.71 -0.14
CA ASP A 111 -4.03 8.90 0.74
C ASP A 111 -3.44 7.67 0.03
N ASP A 112 -4.12 7.14 -0.99
CA ASP A 112 -3.59 6.08 -1.85
C ASP A 112 -3.96 6.30 -3.32
N HIS A 113 -2.93 6.57 -4.13
CA HIS A 113 -3.03 6.63 -5.59
C HIS A 113 -3.44 5.30 -6.24
N TRP A 114 -3.52 4.20 -5.49
CA TRP A 114 -4.10 2.95 -5.96
C TRP A 114 -5.62 3.03 -6.14
N GLY A 115 -6.28 3.98 -5.47
CA GLY A 115 -7.73 4.08 -5.43
C GLY A 115 -8.30 3.98 -4.03
N THR A 116 -9.62 4.16 -3.93
CA THR A 116 -10.38 4.09 -2.68
C THR A 116 -11.49 3.05 -2.78
N SER A 117 -11.85 2.45 -1.65
CA SER A 117 -12.96 1.49 -1.57
C SER A 117 -13.89 1.83 -0.41
N GLN A 118 -15.19 1.70 -0.64
CA GLN A 118 -16.21 1.86 0.40
C GLN A 118 -17.36 0.89 0.16
N TYR A 119 -17.97 0.38 1.23
CA TYR A 119 -19.22 -0.39 1.14
C TYR A 119 -20.39 0.51 0.75
N GLN A 120 -21.12 0.10 -0.30
CA GLN A 120 -22.37 0.70 -0.76
C GLN A 120 -23.48 -0.35 -0.58
N GLY A 121 -24.12 -0.34 0.59
CA GLY A 121 -24.98 -1.45 1.02
C GLY A 121 -24.14 -2.71 1.32
N SER A 122 -24.49 -3.84 0.69
CA SER A 122 -23.77 -5.12 0.84
C SER A 122 -22.64 -5.34 -0.17
N THR A 123 -22.37 -4.37 -1.04
CA THR A 123 -21.36 -4.45 -2.10
C THR A 123 -20.16 -3.59 -1.75
N LEU A 124 -18.93 -4.13 -1.86
CA LEU A 124 -17.72 -3.33 -1.76
C LEU A 124 -17.46 -2.66 -3.11
N THR A 125 -17.53 -1.34 -3.16
CA THR A 125 -17.25 -0.58 -4.38
C THR A 125 -15.84 -0.01 -4.31
N THR A 126 -15.05 -0.23 -5.36
CA THR A 126 -13.67 0.24 -5.48
C THR A 126 -13.52 1.14 -6.70
N TYR A 127 -12.93 2.31 -6.52
CA TYR A 127 -12.54 3.21 -7.60
C TYR A 127 -11.02 3.25 -7.70
N ARG A 128 -10.48 2.82 -8.84
CA ARG A 128 -9.05 2.79 -9.15
C ARG A 128 -8.66 4.02 -9.95
N TYR A 129 -7.63 4.72 -9.50
CA TYR A 129 -7.08 5.83 -10.27
C TYR A 129 -6.23 5.31 -11.43
N VAL A 130 -6.54 5.78 -12.63
CA VAL A 130 -5.80 5.48 -13.86
C VAL A 130 -5.46 6.77 -14.59
N PHE A 131 -4.42 6.75 -15.42
CA PHE A 131 -4.17 7.87 -16.33
C PHE A 131 -5.20 7.87 -17.47
N GLY A 132 -5.70 9.05 -17.84
CA GLY A 132 -6.72 9.26 -18.84
C GLY A 132 -6.34 10.27 -19.92
N SER A 133 -7.35 10.77 -20.63
CA SER A 133 -7.26 11.83 -21.65
C SER A 133 -6.46 11.46 -22.92
N GLY A 134 -6.29 10.17 -23.19
CA GLY A 134 -5.53 9.69 -24.35
C GLY A 134 -4.02 9.87 -24.18
N GLY A 135 -3.26 9.61 -25.25
CA GLY A 135 -1.79 9.72 -25.21
C GLY A 135 -1.09 8.52 -24.56
N ASN A 136 0.21 8.66 -24.33
CA ASN A 136 1.04 7.58 -23.79
C ASN A 136 0.72 7.35 -22.30
N GLY A 137 0.48 6.09 -21.93
CA GLY A 137 0.09 5.70 -20.57
C GLY A 137 -1.41 5.64 -20.29
N ASN A 138 -2.27 5.93 -21.27
CA ASN A 138 -3.71 5.91 -21.08
C ASN A 138 -4.22 4.53 -20.61
N GLY A 139 -5.04 4.52 -19.57
CA GLY A 139 -5.57 3.32 -18.91
C GLY A 139 -4.61 2.63 -17.93
N GLN A 140 -3.35 3.08 -17.80
CA GLN A 140 -2.42 2.55 -16.81
C GLN A 140 -2.80 3.02 -15.40
N TYR A 141 -2.59 2.16 -14.39
CA TYR A 141 -2.81 2.53 -12.99
C TYR A 141 -1.87 3.67 -12.56
N MET A 142 -2.39 4.60 -11.77
CA MET A 142 -1.65 5.81 -11.42
C MET A 142 -0.48 5.54 -10.47
N LYS A 143 -0.74 4.78 -9.41
CA LYS A 143 0.28 4.46 -8.39
C LYS A 143 1.52 3.87 -9.03
N ASN A 144 2.68 4.39 -8.63
CA ASN A 144 4.00 3.96 -9.08
C ASN A 144 4.24 4.10 -10.59
N ASN A 145 3.53 4.98 -11.30
CA ASN A 145 3.69 5.13 -12.74
C ASN A 145 3.76 6.60 -13.19
N ALA A 146 3.65 7.59 -12.29
CA ALA A 146 3.79 8.98 -12.69
C ALA A 146 5.27 9.37 -12.79
N ALA A 147 5.58 10.24 -13.74
CA ALA A 147 6.93 10.74 -13.96
C ALA A 147 7.05 12.26 -13.90
N SER A 148 5.96 13.00 -14.09
CA SER A 148 5.92 14.44 -13.88
C SER A 148 4.60 14.89 -13.27
N VAL A 149 4.60 16.10 -12.74
CA VAL A 149 3.47 16.71 -12.02
C VAL A 149 3.32 18.15 -12.48
N GLN A 150 2.09 18.60 -12.61
CA GLN A 150 1.72 19.98 -12.81
C GLN A 150 0.70 20.35 -11.74
N ASN A 151 1.00 21.40 -10.96
CA ASN A 151 0.03 21.94 -10.02
C ASN A 151 -0.59 23.19 -10.64
N CYS A 152 -1.87 23.09 -11.02
CA CYS A 152 -2.65 24.19 -11.56
C CYS A 152 -3.53 24.88 -10.50
N ALA A 153 -3.48 24.43 -9.24
CA ALA A 153 -4.38 24.93 -8.21
C ALA A 153 -4.13 26.43 -7.97
N PRO A 154 -5.19 27.25 -7.83
CA PRO A 154 -5.06 28.69 -7.64
C PRO A 154 -4.54 29.08 -6.26
N ASN A 155 -4.86 28.27 -5.25
CA ASN A 155 -4.64 28.62 -3.85
C ASN A 155 -3.82 27.60 -3.08
N ASP A 156 -3.72 26.37 -3.59
CA ASP A 156 -3.23 25.23 -2.82
C ASP A 156 -1.92 24.69 -3.39
N ASN A 157 -0.92 24.55 -2.52
CA ASN A 157 0.27 23.78 -2.90
C ASN A 157 -0.02 22.30 -2.68
N TYR A 158 0.80 21.47 -3.30
CA TYR A 158 0.72 20.04 -3.15
C TYR A 158 2.05 19.44 -2.77
N ARG A 159 1.97 18.26 -2.16
CA ARG A 159 3.12 17.39 -1.95
C ARG A 159 2.78 15.98 -2.38
N VAL A 160 3.66 15.38 -3.18
CA VAL A 160 3.56 13.98 -3.63
C VAL A 160 4.57 13.13 -2.86
N TYR A 161 4.16 11.92 -2.50
CA TYR A 161 4.90 11.02 -1.62
C TYR A 161 5.19 9.67 -2.26
N TYR A 162 6.26 9.04 -1.76
CA TYR A 162 6.66 7.68 -2.11
C TYR A 162 5.72 6.62 -1.55
N SER A 163 5.20 6.83 -0.34
CA SER A 163 4.31 5.88 0.34
C SER A 163 2.89 6.40 0.45
N SER A 164 1.92 5.48 0.47
CA SER A 164 0.55 5.80 0.84
C SER A 164 0.46 6.38 2.25
N GLY A 165 -0.60 7.13 2.55
CA GLY A 165 -0.78 7.79 3.84
C GLY A 165 0.19 8.97 4.08
N PHE A 166 0.69 9.60 3.02
CA PHE A 166 1.56 10.78 3.09
C PHE A 166 2.91 10.53 3.79
N GLY A 167 3.46 9.33 3.61
CA GLY A 167 4.70 8.89 4.24
C GLY A 167 5.93 8.92 3.33
N GLY A 168 7.11 9.03 3.95
CA GLY A 168 8.40 8.84 3.29
C GLY A 168 8.89 10.03 2.47
N THR A 169 9.79 9.73 1.50
CA THR A 169 10.33 10.73 0.57
C THR A 169 9.20 11.46 -0.13
N SER A 170 9.34 12.78 -0.26
CA SER A 170 8.31 13.62 -0.87
C SER A 170 8.88 14.79 -1.63
N GLN A 171 8.07 15.35 -2.53
CA GLN A 171 8.39 16.53 -3.31
C GLN A 171 7.23 17.51 -3.25
N TYR A 172 7.57 18.77 -2.99
CA TYR A 172 6.65 19.89 -2.93
C TYR A 172 6.46 20.51 -4.32
N PHE A 173 5.22 20.89 -4.62
CA PHE A 173 4.79 21.55 -5.85
C PHE A 173 3.98 22.79 -5.48
N ALA A 174 4.57 23.96 -5.69
CA ALA A 174 3.89 25.23 -5.44
C ALA A 174 2.63 25.34 -6.30
N LYS A 175 1.63 26.07 -5.77
CA LYS A 175 0.44 26.49 -6.52
C LYS A 175 0.79 27.29 -7.77
N ASN A 176 -0.20 27.51 -8.64
CA ASN A 176 0.00 28.29 -9.85
C ASN A 176 0.50 29.72 -9.54
N GLY A 177 1.26 30.28 -10.48
CA GLY A 177 1.80 31.63 -10.33
C GLY A 177 0.69 32.70 -10.41
N PRO A 178 0.99 33.97 -10.05
CA PRO A 178 0.03 35.08 -10.12
C PRO A 178 -0.53 35.34 -11.52
N TYR A 179 0.10 34.80 -12.57
CA TYR A 179 -0.32 34.91 -13.96
C TYR A 179 -1.09 33.67 -14.46
N GLY A 180 -1.39 32.70 -13.58
CA GLY A 180 -2.12 31.47 -13.94
C GLY A 180 -1.25 30.39 -14.60
N ASP A 181 0.07 30.57 -14.64
CA ASP A 181 0.98 29.60 -15.24
C ASP A 181 1.04 28.32 -14.38
N CYS A 182 0.59 27.22 -14.95
CA CYS A 182 0.73 25.90 -14.36
C CYS A 182 2.12 25.33 -14.63
N ASN A 183 2.95 25.23 -13.61
CA ASN A 183 4.31 24.72 -13.77
C ASN A 183 4.36 23.19 -13.76
N ILE A 184 4.74 22.60 -14.90
CA ILE A 184 5.05 21.17 -15.00
C ILE A 184 6.50 20.89 -14.60
N THR A 185 6.70 19.92 -13.70
CA THR A 185 8.00 19.54 -13.16
C THR A 185 8.15 18.02 -13.12
N ASN A 186 9.36 17.52 -13.40
CA ASN A 186 9.65 16.10 -13.21
C ASN A 186 9.59 15.73 -11.73
N LEU A 187 9.08 14.53 -11.46
CA LEU A 187 9.28 13.91 -10.15
C LEU A 187 10.78 13.65 -9.95
N ILE A 188 11.27 13.87 -8.73
CA ILE A 188 12.62 13.46 -8.34
C ILE A 188 12.78 11.96 -8.56
N SER A 189 14.04 11.50 -8.72
CA SER A 189 14.36 10.10 -9.02
C SER A 189 13.67 9.10 -8.09
N ALA A 190 13.56 9.43 -6.80
CA ALA A 190 12.91 8.58 -5.80
C ALA A 190 11.39 8.45 -5.99
N LEU A 191 10.71 9.42 -6.60
CA LEU A 191 9.25 9.43 -6.76
C LEU A 191 8.79 9.04 -8.16
N LYS A 192 9.66 9.20 -9.15
CA LYS A 192 9.38 8.79 -10.53
C LYS A 192 9.09 7.29 -10.57
N ASN A 193 7.92 6.94 -11.08
CA ASN A 193 7.38 5.57 -11.09
C ASN A 193 7.31 4.92 -9.69
N ASN A 194 7.18 5.73 -8.64
CA ASN A 194 7.12 5.27 -7.25
C ASN A 194 6.22 6.18 -6.39
N ASN A 195 5.36 6.97 -7.01
CA ASN A 195 4.46 7.89 -6.32
C ASN A 195 3.20 7.17 -5.82
N ALA A 196 2.81 7.41 -4.57
CA ALA A 196 1.75 6.64 -3.91
C ALA A 196 0.67 7.46 -3.20
N SER A 197 0.90 8.72 -2.85
CA SER A 197 -0.14 9.60 -2.31
C SER A 197 0.16 11.07 -2.56
N SER A 198 -0.83 11.94 -2.36
CA SER A 198 -0.66 13.38 -2.47
C SER A 198 -1.63 14.15 -1.56
N HIS A 199 -1.19 15.29 -1.01
CA HIS A 199 -2.03 16.15 -0.18
C HIS A 199 -1.70 17.62 -0.37
N PHE A 200 -2.62 18.49 0.06
CA PHE A 200 -2.41 19.93 0.22
C PHE A 200 -1.23 20.22 1.17
N ALA A 201 -0.40 21.20 0.83
CA ALA A 201 0.87 21.51 1.50
C ALA A 201 1.09 22.99 1.83
#